data_AF-A0A7Y6PJT7-F1
#
_entry.id   AF-A0A7Y6PJT7-F1
#
_cell.length_a   1.000
_cell.length_b   1.000
_cell.length_c   1.000
_cell.angle_alpha   90.00
_cell.angle_beta   90.00
_cell.angle_gamma   90.00
#
_symmetry.space_group_name_H-M   'P 1'
#
loop_
_entity.id
_entity.type
_entity.pdbx_description
1 polymer ?
#
loop_
_entity_poly.entity_id
_entity_poly.type
_entity_poly.pdbx_seq_one_letter_code
_entity_poly.pdbx_strand_id
1 'polypeptide(L)'
;MKVVLAALVVIACACGGRGRGTAVPVEPDRPATLAERMLALFPDGAQIVIELDLARLRANSVVGPVAAQALGELGAETKLPGLPFEVQGSPLATADHVVLAAYGVGTDAATTVTVLATKADNITNGVRLDDELVALGPPEWTR
;
A
#
# COMPACT_ATOMS: atom_id res chain seq x y z
N MET A 1 76.14 -29.54 9.56
CA MET A 1 75.80 -30.51 10.62
C MET A 1 74.28 -30.63 10.70
N LYS A 2 73.74 -31.85 10.51
CA LYS A 2 72.32 -32.18 10.71
C LYS A 2 72.12 -32.58 12.18
N VAL A 3 71.25 -31.89 12.92
CA VAL A 3 70.63 -32.35 14.19
C VAL A 3 69.27 -31.63 14.30
N VAL A 4 68.18 -32.28 13.88
CA VAL A 4 67.15 -32.98 14.68
C VAL A 4 66.09 -32.05 15.30
N LEU A 5 64.86 -32.35 14.90
CA LEU A 5 63.53 -31.94 15.35
C LEU A 5 63.37 -31.91 16.89
N ALA A 6 62.71 -30.88 17.41
CA ALA A 6 61.88 -31.00 18.62
C ALA A 6 60.71 -30.02 18.53
N ALA A 7 59.51 -30.59 18.44
CA ALA A 7 58.24 -29.88 18.46
C ALA A 7 57.97 -29.29 19.84
N LEU A 8 57.40 -28.08 19.88
CA LEU A 8 56.56 -27.66 21.00
C LEU A 8 55.32 -26.95 20.46
N VAL A 9 54.27 -27.75 20.40
CA VAL A 9 52.89 -27.32 20.23
C VAL A 9 52.49 -26.56 21.49
N VAL A 10 52.16 -25.28 21.37
CA VAL A 10 51.36 -24.57 22.37
C VAL A 10 50.06 -24.15 21.69
N ILE A 11 49.05 -25.00 21.88
CA ILE A 11 47.65 -24.69 21.61
C ILE A 11 47.23 -23.65 22.63
N ALA A 12 47.08 -22.39 22.19
CA ALA A 12 46.26 -21.43 22.91
C ALA A 12 44.88 -21.42 22.24
N CYS A 13 43.96 -22.16 22.84
CA CYS A 13 42.53 -22.08 22.56
C CYS A 13 42.03 -20.64 22.82
N ALA A 14 42.06 -19.80 21.79
CA ALA A 14 41.26 -18.58 21.77
C ALA A 14 39.82 -18.99 21.44
N CYS A 15 39.08 -19.27 22.50
CA CYS A 15 37.68 -19.63 22.50
C CYS A 15 36.86 -18.75 21.54
N GLY A 16 36.12 -19.42 20.65
CA GLY A 16 35.01 -18.82 19.93
C GLY A 16 34.03 -18.19 20.91
N GLY A 17 34.10 -16.86 21.02
CA GLY A 17 33.07 -16.07 21.65
C GLY A 17 31.82 -16.19 20.80
N ARG A 18 30.87 -17.01 21.26
CA ARG A 18 29.49 -17.07 20.78
C ARG A 18 29.07 -15.69 20.30
N GLY A 19 28.84 -15.56 18.99
CA GLY A 19 28.06 -14.46 18.45
C GLY A 19 26.79 -14.41 19.27
N ARG A 20 26.67 -13.38 20.10
CA ARG A 20 25.47 -13.09 20.86
C ARG A 20 24.46 -12.76 19.77
N GLY A 21 23.73 -13.78 19.32
CA GLY A 21 22.68 -13.63 18.33
C GLY A 21 21.81 -12.51 18.85
N THR A 22 21.83 -11.37 18.16
CA THR A 22 20.80 -10.36 18.32
C THR A 22 19.52 -11.10 18.03
N ALA A 23 18.76 -11.42 19.08
CA ALA A 23 17.45 -11.99 18.93
C ALA A 23 16.71 -11.03 18.00
N VAL A 24 16.41 -11.49 16.79
CA VAL A 24 15.54 -10.74 15.87
C VAL A 24 14.28 -10.50 16.68
N PRO A 25 13.85 -9.25 16.89
CA PRO A 25 12.60 -8.97 17.55
C PRO A 25 11.53 -9.80 16.83
N VAL A 26 10.92 -10.74 17.54
CA VAL A 26 9.77 -11.47 17.01
C VAL A 26 8.70 -10.42 16.85
N GLU A 27 8.40 -10.05 15.60
CA GLU A 27 7.30 -9.15 15.34
C GLU A 27 6.05 -9.81 15.91
N PRO A 28 5.33 -9.14 16.84
CA PRO A 28 4.15 -9.74 17.44
C PRO A 28 3.16 -10.10 16.34
N ASP A 29 2.59 -11.30 16.43
CA ASP A 29 1.55 -11.78 15.52
C ASP A 29 0.33 -10.88 15.65
N ARG A 30 0.28 -9.85 14.81
CA ARG A 30 -0.83 -8.92 14.71
C ARG A 30 -1.55 -9.18 13.39
N PRO A 31 -2.89 -9.07 13.37
CA PRO A 31 -3.63 -9.16 12.13
C PRO A 31 -3.18 -8.07 11.15
N ALA A 32 -3.15 -8.40 9.86
CA ALA A 32 -2.87 -7.44 8.80
C ALA A 32 -3.90 -6.32 8.81
N THR A 33 -3.43 -5.08 8.84
CA THR A 33 -4.24 -3.89 8.68
C THR A 33 -4.88 -3.86 7.29
N LEU A 34 -5.94 -3.07 7.13
CA LEU A 34 -6.59 -2.88 5.83
C LEU A 34 -5.59 -2.41 4.76
N ALA A 35 -4.73 -1.44 5.11
CA ALA A 35 -3.69 -0.94 4.23
C ALA A 35 -2.71 -2.03 3.78
N GLU A 36 -2.26 -2.88 4.70
CA GLU A 36 -1.38 -4.02 4.36
C GLU A 36 -2.05 -5.01 3.42
N ARG A 37 -3.35 -5.31 3.65
CA ARG A 37 -4.12 -6.16 2.74
C ARG A 37 -4.25 -5.53 1.36
N MET A 38 -4.51 -4.22 1.29
CA MET A 38 -4.61 -3.50 0.02
C MET A 38 -3.26 -3.47 -0.72
N LEU A 39 -2.16 -3.20 -0.01
CA LEU A 39 -0.81 -3.18 -0.57
C LEU A 39 -0.40 -4.52 -1.17
N ALA A 40 -0.82 -5.63 -0.55
CA ALA A 40 -0.54 -6.98 -1.05
C ALA A 40 -1.25 -7.32 -2.38
N LEU A 41 -2.22 -6.51 -2.82
CA LEU A 41 -2.94 -6.72 -4.09
C LEU A 41 -2.21 -6.12 -5.28
N PHE A 42 -1.21 -5.27 -5.05
CA PHE A 42 -0.49 -4.61 -6.12
C PHE A 42 0.62 -5.51 -6.68
N PRO A 43 0.82 -5.51 -8.01
CA PRO A 43 2.00 -6.12 -8.60
C PRO A 43 3.30 -5.56 -7.99
N ASP A 44 4.33 -6.40 -7.97
CA ASP A 44 5.66 -5.94 -7.60
C ASP A 44 6.17 -4.87 -8.58
N GLY A 45 7.03 -3.97 -8.08
CA GLY A 45 7.72 -2.99 -8.92
C GLY A 45 7.02 -1.64 -9.07
N ALA A 46 6.05 -1.32 -8.22
CA ALA A 46 5.51 0.03 -8.12
C ALA A 46 6.64 1.03 -7.80
N GLN A 47 6.75 2.09 -8.59
CA GLN A 47 7.74 3.15 -8.37
C GLN A 47 7.24 4.20 -7.40
N ILE A 48 5.92 4.39 -7.36
CA ILE A 48 5.25 5.31 -6.44
C ILE A 48 4.07 4.57 -5.84
N VAL A 49 3.94 4.63 -4.53
CA VAL A 49 2.77 4.16 -3.78
C VAL A 49 2.27 5.30 -2.91
N ILE A 50 0.99 5.61 -3.01
CA ILE A 50 0.31 6.61 -2.20
C ILE A 50 -0.81 5.91 -1.46
N GLU A 51 -0.76 5.96 -0.14
CA GLU A 51 -1.79 5.46 0.76
C GLU A 51 -2.48 6.65 1.44
N LEU A 52 -3.82 6.68 1.40
CA LEU A 52 -4.62 7.68 2.10
C LEU A 52 -5.75 7.01 2.88
N ASP A 53 -5.70 7.19 4.20
CA ASP A 53 -6.78 6.87 5.14
C ASP A 53 -7.79 8.04 5.15
N LEU A 54 -8.79 7.95 4.27
CA LEU A 54 -9.80 8.99 4.08
C LEU A 54 -10.74 9.07 5.28
N ALA A 55 -11.05 7.95 5.93
CA ALA A 55 -11.85 7.92 7.14
C ALA A 55 -11.17 8.72 8.27
N ARG A 56 -9.87 8.49 8.51
CA ARG A 56 -9.10 9.25 9.50
C ARG A 56 -8.96 10.72 9.12
N LEU A 57 -8.80 11.02 7.83
CA LEU A 57 -8.74 12.40 7.35
C LEU A 57 -10.05 13.15 7.65
N ARG A 58 -11.21 12.55 7.36
CA ARG A 58 -12.54 13.12 7.67
C ARG A 58 -12.79 13.26 9.17
N ALA A 59 -12.29 12.32 9.97
CA ALA A 59 -12.44 12.35 11.44
C ALA A 59 -11.55 13.41 12.12
N ASN A 60 -10.62 14.03 11.40
CA ASN A 60 -9.75 15.04 11.96
C ASN A 60 -10.52 16.34 12.29
N SER A 61 -10.36 16.88 13.50
CA SER A 61 -11.12 18.06 13.95
C SER A 61 -10.74 19.37 13.24
N VAL A 62 -9.56 19.45 12.63
CA VAL A 62 -9.05 20.65 11.97
C VAL A 62 -9.29 20.59 10.47
N VAL A 63 -8.84 19.50 9.82
CA VAL A 63 -8.90 19.36 8.36
C VAL A 63 -10.09 18.54 7.87
N GLY A 64 -10.79 17.83 8.77
CA GLY A 64 -11.92 16.96 8.42
C GLY A 64 -13.05 17.68 7.70
N PRO A 65 -13.50 18.87 8.14
CA PRO A 65 -14.53 19.62 7.41
C PRO A 65 -14.12 19.96 5.97
N VAL A 66 -12.86 20.39 5.79
CA VAL A 66 -12.31 20.71 4.46
C VAL A 66 -12.19 19.45 3.60
N ALA A 67 -11.73 18.34 4.18
CA ALA A 67 -11.61 17.07 3.49
C ALA A 67 -12.99 16.49 3.10
N ALA A 68 -13.96 16.53 4.00
CA ALA A 68 -15.32 16.07 3.75
C ALA A 68 -15.99 16.91 2.65
N GLN A 69 -15.81 18.23 2.68
CA GLN A 69 -16.30 19.11 1.63
C GLN A 69 -15.61 18.81 0.29
N ALA A 70 -14.28 18.78 0.24
CA ALA A 70 -13.55 18.54 -1.01
C ALA A 70 -13.88 17.16 -1.62
N LEU A 71 -13.91 16.11 -0.81
CA LEU A 71 -14.24 14.75 -1.26
C LEU A 71 -15.73 14.61 -1.63
N GLY A 72 -16.61 15.29 -0.89
CA GLY A 72 -18.06 15.25 -1.10
C GLY A 72 -18.53 16.07 -2.30
N GLU A 73 -17.93 17.24 -2.56
CA GLU A 73 -18.21 18.07 -3.75
C GLU A 73 -17.68 17.40 -5.02
N LEU A 74 -16.49 16.78 -4.96
CA LEU A 74 -16.01 15.91 -6.04
C LEU A 74 -16.91 14.67 -6.21
N GLY A 75 -17.59 14.26 -5.13
CA GLY A 75 -18.49 13.12 -5.00
C GLY A 75 -19.94 13.34 -5.42
N ALA A 76 -20.38 14.58 -5.61
CA ALA A 76 -21.79 14.87 -5.81
C ALA A 76 -22.16 14.61 -7.27
N GLU A 77 -23.11 13.70 -7.51
CA GLU A 77 -23.78 13.60 -8.79
C GLU A 77 -24.48 14.92 -9.09
N THR A 78 -23.85 15.74 -9.93
CA THR A 78 -24.33 17.09 -10.17
C THR A 78 -25.10 17.11 -11.47
N LYS A 79 -26.43 17.28 -11.38
CA LYS A 79 -27.25 17.71 -12.51
C LYS A 79 -26.97 19.18 -12.78
N LEU A 80 -26.11 19.46 -13.75
CA LEU A 80 -25.90 20.82 -14.22
C LEU A 80 -27.13 21.26 -15.04
N PRO A 81 -27.82 22.35 -14.66
CA PRO A 81 -28.99 22.81 -15.40
C PRO A 81 -28.64 23.11 -16.85
N GLY A 82 -29.36 22.48 -17.79
CA GLY A 82 -29.17 22.69 -19.24
C GLY A 82 -28.18 21.75 -19.92
N LEU A 83 -27.55 20.80 -19.22
CA LEU A 83 -26.76 19.73 -19.82
C LEU A 83 -27.52 18.39 -19.80
N PRO A 84 -27.50 17.60 -20.89
CA PRO A 84 -28.26 16.35 -21.00
C PRO A 84 -27.59 15.14 -20.33
N PHE A 85 -26.53 15.34 -19.53
CA PHE A 85 -25.81 14.26 -18.84
C PHE A 85 -25.56 14.60 -17.38
N GLU A 86 -25.53 13.57 -16.54
CA GLU A 86 -25.20 13.64 -15.13
C GLU A 86 -23.67 13.56 -14.97
N VAL A 87 -23.08 14.46 -14.20
CA VAL A 87 -21.66 14.34 -13.82
C VAL A 87 -21.60 13.37 -12.66
N GLN A 88 -20.95 12.23 -12.86
CA GLN A 88 -20.90 11.18 -11.86
C GLN A 88 -19.98 11.57 -10.69
N GLY A 89 -20.42 11.27 -9.47
CA GLY A 89 -19.66 11.52 -8.26
C GLY A 89 -18.33 10.75 -8.18
N SER A 90 -17.31 11.38 -7.60
CA SER A 90 -16.02 10.76 -7.30
C SER A 90 -16.17 9.55 -6.37
N PRO A 91 -15.62 8.38 -6.73
CA PRO A 91 -15.54 7.20 -5.87
C PRO A 91 -14.87 7.45 -4.51
N LEU A 92 -14.04 8.49 -4.40
CA LEU A 92 -13.35 8.84 -3.16
C LEU A 92 -14.31 9.39 -2.09
N ALA A 93 -15.49 9.88 -2.48
CA ALA A 93 -16.46 10.43 -1.54
C ALA A 93 -17.00 9.38 -0.56
N THR A 94 -17.12 8.13 -1.02
CA THR A 94 -17.66 7.00 -0.26
C THR A 94 -16.59 6.03 0.21
N ALA A 95 -15.33 6.19 -0.23
CA ALA A 95 -14.21 5.35 0.20
C ALA A 95 -13.70 5.76 1.58
N ASP A 96 -13.35 4.76 2.38
CA ASP A 96 -12.69 4.89 3.69
C ASP A 96 -11.16 4.89 3.56
N HIS A 97 -10.65 4.20 2.55
CA HIS A 97 -9.21 4.09 2.27
C HIS A 97 -8.98 4.06 0.76
N VAL A 98 -7.87 4.65 0.30
CA VAL A 98 -7.39 4.50 -1.08
C VAL A 98 -5.89 4.22 -1.09
N VAL A 99 -5.50 3.24 -1.90
CA VAL A 99 -4.09 3.00 -2.25
C VAL A 99 -3.95 3.15 -3.76
N LEU A 100 -3.00 3.96 -4.20
CA LEU A 100 -2.63 4.12 -5.60
C LEU A 100 -1.19 3.69 -5.79
N ALA A 101 -0.95 2.85 -6.78
CA ALA A 101 0.39 2.45 -7.21
C ALA A 101 0.61 2.87 -8.66
N ALA A 102 1.77 3.49 -8.94
CA ALA A 102 2.17 3.89 -10.28
C ALA A 102 3.41 3.12 -10.75
N TYR A 103 3.40 2.74 -12.03
CA TYR A 103 4.40 1.95 -12.71
C TYR A 103 4.80 2.65 -14.01
N GLY A 104 6.01 2.38 -14.52
CA GLY A 104 6.52 3.00 -15.75
C GLY A 104 6.60 4.54 -15.71
N VAL A 105 6.67 5.16 -14.53
CA VAL A 105 6.71 6.62 -14.34
C VAL A 105 7.85 7.22 -15.17
N GLY A 106 7.50 8.23 -15.98
CA GLY A 106 8.43 8.89 -16.89
C GLY A 106 8.57 8.22 -18.27
N THR A 107 7.76 7.21 -18.57
CA THR A 107 7.72 6.52 -19.87
C THR A 107 6.33 6.60 -20.51
N ASP A 108 6.22 6.19 -21.77
CA ASP A 108 4.95 6.03 -22.48
C ASP A 108 4.11 4.84 -21.99
N ALA A 109 4.75 3.88 -21.30
CA ALA A 109 4.12 2.75 -20.65
C ALA A 109 3.64 3.05 -19.22
N ALA A 110 3.59 4.33 -18.81
CA ALA A 110 3.15 4.70 -17.47
C ALA A 110 1.69 4.26 -17.21
N THR A 111 1.46 3.64 -16.06
CA THR A 111 0.14 3.13 -15.69
C THR A 111 -0.07 3.17 -14.18
N THR A 112 -1.33 3.17 -13.77
CA THR A 112 -1.73 3.23 -12.35
C THR A 112 -2.75 2.16 -12.04
N VAL A 113 -2.61 1.56 -10.86
CA VAL A 113 -3.66 0.78 -10.21
C VAL A 113 -4.09 1.54 -8.98
N THR A 114 -5.39 1.61 -8.74
CA THR A 114 -5.97 2.18 -7.54
C THR A 114 -6.87 1.13 -6.90
N VAL A 115 -6.70 0.88 -5.60
CA VAL A 115 -7.62 0.06 -4.81
C VAL A 115 -8.32 0.97 -3.80
N LEU A 116 -9.64 0.87 -3.75
CA LEU A 116 -10.52 1.59 -2.84
C LEU A 116 -11.09 0.63 -1.83
N ALA A 117 -11.04 0.98 -0.55
CA ALA A 117 -11.90 0.37 0.45
C ALA A 117 -13.21 1.17 0.51
N THR A 118 -14.29 0.61 -0.01
CA THR A 118 -15.58 1.28 -0.15
C THR A 118 -16.75 0.30 -0.14
N LYS A 119 -17.84 0.70 0.52
CA LYS A 119 -19.12 -0.01 0.52
C LYS A 119 -20.03 0.42 -0.63
N ALA A 120 -19.58 1.34 -1.49
CA ALA A 120 -20.36 1.73 -2.65
C ALA A 120 -20.44 0.57 -3.64
N ASP A 121 -21.66 0.14 -3.97
CA ASP A 121 -21.88 -1.03 -4.83
C ASP A 121 -21.46 -0.78 -6.28
N ASN A 122 -21.63 0.46 -6.75
CA ASN A 122 -21.40 0.84 -8.15
C ASN A 122 -20.27 1.88 -8.25
N ILE A 123 -19.06 1.39 -8.49
CA ILE A 123 -17.94 2.24 -8.92
C ILE A 123 -17.75 2.03 -10.41
N THR A 124 -17.91 3.09 -11.20
CA THR A 124 -17.74 3.04 -12.66
C THR A 124 -16.34 2.57 -13.03
N ASN A 125 -16.25 1.58 -13.93
CA ASN A 125 -15.02 0.90 -14.33
C ASN A 125 -14.26 0.19 -13.18
N GLY A 126 -14.88 0.07 -12.00
CA GLY A 126 -14.32 -0.65 -10.87
C GLY A 126 -14.52 -2.16 -11.00
N VAL A 127 -13.49 -2.93 -10.66
CA VAL A 127 -13.58 -4.38 -10.48
C VAL A 127 -13.65 -4.69 -9.00
N ARG A 128 -14.74 -5.34 -8.57
CA ARG A 128 -14.92 -5.81 -7.19
C ARG A 128 -13.91 -6.91 -6.90
N LEU A 129 -13.06 -6.73 -5.87
CA LEU A 129 -12.10 -7.73 -5.43
C LEU A 129 -12.66 -8.59 -4.29
N ASP A 130 -13.36 -7.95 -3.35
CA ASP A 130 -14.12 -8.57 -2.26
C ASP A 130 -15.25 -7.63 -1.79
N ASP A 131 -15.94 -7.95 -0.70
CA ASP A 131 -17.07 -7.17 -0.17
C ASP A 131 -16.75 -5.70 0.14
N GLU A 132 -15.48 -5.36 0.42
CA GLU A 132 -15.06 -4.03 0.83
C GLU A 132 -14.09 -3.37 -0.17
N LEU A 133 -13.52 -4.11 -1.12
CA LEU A 133 -12.46 -3.64 -1.99
C LEU A 133 -12.87 -3.56 -3.47
N VAL A 134 -12.53 -2.44 -4.10
CA VAL A 134 -12.69 -2.22 -5.54
C VAL A 134 -11.36 -1.78 -6.15
N ALA A 135 -10.96 -2.42 -7.25
CA ALA A 135 -9.80 -2.02 -8.05
C ALA A 135 -10.19 -1.21 -9.29
N LEU A 136 -9.34 -0.25 -9.66
CA LEU A 136 -9.40 0.56 -10.86
C LEU A 136 -8.03 0.51 -11.52
N GLY A 137 -7.96 0.19 -12.81
CA GLY A 137 -6.69 0.07 -13.52
C GLY A 137 -6.80 -0.76 -14.79
N PRO A 138 -5.66 -1.16 -15.37
CA PRO A 138 -5.65 -2.05 -16.54
C PRO A 138 -6.39 -3.37 -16.25
N PRO A 139 -7.21 -3.89 -17.19
CA PRO A 139 -7.96 -5.12 -16.99
C PRO A 139 -7.09 -6.34 -16.66
N GLU A 140 -5.87 -6.38 -17.16
CA GLU A 140 -4.90 -7.45 -16.91
C GLU A 140 -4.38 -7.48 -15.46
N TRP A 141 -4.56 -6.40 -14.70
CA TRP A 141 -4.07 -6.26 -13.32
C TRP A 141 -5.20 -6.19 -12.28
N THR A 142 -6.45 -6.14 -12.74
CA THR A 142 -7.63 -5.97 -11.88
C THR A 142 -8.58 -7.16 -11.94
N ARG A 143 -8.25 -8.22 -12.68
CA ARG A 143 -9.03 -9.46 -12.84
C ARG A 143 -8.53 -10.61 -11.99
#